data_AF-A0A1G2BMS3-F1
#
_entry.id   AF-A0A1G2BMS3-F1
#
_cell.length_a   1.000
_cell.length_b   1.000
_cell.length_c   1.000
_cell.angle_alpha   90.00
_cell.angle_beta   90.00
_cell.angle_gamma   90.00
#
_symmetry.space_group_name_H-M   'P 1'
#
loop_
_entity.id
_entity.type
_entity.pdbx_description
1 polymer ?
#
loop_
_entity_poly.entity_id
_entity_poly.type
_entity_poly.pdbx_seq_one_letter_code
_entity_poly.pdbx_strand_id
1 'polypeptide(L)'
;MERQNEQLVGIQEASKLLHCHPNTLRQWERKGIVHAVRFGVRKDRRYRLQELQALIQGKVKVEKTIYTGSQDFRHYFLTTLGRLKKGDHYWAFAFNTEYFDSSIRRLLADVHKQLAKRNVEDRALCRKENFQIIQKTYQDNANIKLKAVAHDIPTGIVILKDRVTFLLWGSVPAIFEIKNSDVVEMYHQYFKELWSS
;
A
#
# COMPACT_ATOMS: atom_id res chain seq x y z
N MET A 1 -22.23 -20.64 -1.77
CA MET A 1 -21.43 -19.69 -0.96
C MET A 1 -22.31 -19.19 0.18
N GLU A 2 -22.14 -19.75 1.37
CA GLU A 2 -22.87 -19.31 2.56
C GLU A 2 -22.46 -17.88 2.90
N ARG A 3 -23.43 -16.96 2.94
CA ARG A 3 -23.24 -15.67 3.61
C ARG A 3 -23.07 -15.97 5.09
N GLN A 4 -21.83 -16.14 5.56
CA GLN A 4 -21.57 -16.16 6.99
C GLN A 4 -22.18 -14.90 7.59
N ASN A 5 -23.04 -15.12 8.59
CA ASN A 5 -23.82 -14.12 9.27
C ASN A 5 -22.87 -13.03 9.83
N GLU A 6 -22.78 -11.85 9.20
CA GLU A 6 -21.96 -10.73 9.69
C GLU A 6 -22.61 -10.17 10.97
N GLN A 7 -22.33 -10.81 12.11
CA GLN A 7 -22.86 -10.36 13.40
C GLN A 7 -22.26 -9.00 13.76
N LEU A 8 -23.13 -8.00 13.86
CA LEU A 8 -22.80 -6.63 14.21
C LEU A 8 -23.11 -6.36 15.68
N VAL A 9 -22.11 -5.88 16.43
CA VAL A 9 -22.24 -5.56 17.86
C VAL A 9 -22.15 -4.06 18.12
N GLY A 10 -22.83 -3.60 19.16
CA GLY A 10 -22.79 -2.19 19.58
C GLY A 10 -21.49 -1.81 20.27
N ILE A 11 -21.24 -0.50 20.43
CA ILE A 11 -20.00 -0.01 21.08
C ILE A 11 -19.80 -0.55 22.51
N GLN A 12 -20.88 -0.72 23.28
CA GLN A 12 -20.81 -1.23 24.65
C GLN A 12 -20.37 -2.70 24.68
N GLU A 13 -20.94 -3.51 23.80
CA GLU A 13 -20.60 -4.92 23.67
C GLU A 13 -19.17 -5.10 23.13
N ALA A 14 -18.79 -4.32 22.13
CA ALA A 14 -17.42 -4.27 21.63
C ALA A 14 -16.40 -3.87 22.72
N SER A 15 -16.76 -2.91 23.57
CA SER A 15 -15.92 -2.45 24.69
C SER A 15 -15.71 -3.54 25.72
N LYS A 16 -16.76 -4.30 26.03
CA LYS A 16 -16.67 -5.45 26.94
C LYS A 16 -15.80 -6.56 26.35
N LEU A 17 -15.99 -6.89 25.07
CA LEU A 17 -15.20 -7.92 24.37
C LEU A 17 -13.70 -7.60 24.34
N LEU A 18 -13.36 -6.33 24.09
CA LEU A 18 -11.97 -5.86 24.01
C LEU A 18 -11.39 -5.45 25.37
N HIS A 19 -12.14 -5.61 26.46
CA HIS A 19 -11.75 -5.17 27.81
C HIS A 19 -11.23 -3.71 27.86
N CYS A 20 -11.89 -2.81 27.13
CA CYS A 20 -11.50 -1.40 27.06
C CYS A 20 -12.68 -0.45 27.25
N HIS A 21 -12.41 0.83 27.48
CA HIS A 21 -13.46 1.84 27.64
C HIS A 21 -14.05 2.23 26.26
N PRO A 22 -15.35 2.56 26.13
CA PRO A 22 -15.95 3.00 24.86
C PRO A 22 -15.23 4.18 24.18
N ASN A 23 -14.62 5.08 24.96
CA ASN A 23 -13.81 6.17 24.41
C ASN A 23 -12.52 5.66 23.74
N THR A 24 -11.91 4.59 24.25
CA THR A 24 -10.74 3.94 23.64
C THR A 24 -11.11 3.38 22.27
N LEU A 25 -12.24 2.69 22.15
CA LEU A 25 -12.78 2.21 20.87
C LEU A 25 -13.01 3.34 19.85
N ARG A 26 -13.53 4.49 20.29
CA ARG A 26 -13.68 5.68 19.43
C ARG A 26 -12.34 6.25 18.98
N GLN A 27 -11.33 6.23 19.84
CA GLN A 27 -9.98 6.66 19.46
C GLN A 27 -9.35 5.68 18.47
N TRP A 28 -9.52 4.38 18.68
CA TRP A 28 -9.05 3.34 17.76
C TRP A 28 -9.73 3.43 16.40
N GLU A 29 -11.04 3.73 16.35
CA GLU A 29 -11.76 4.04 15.10
C GLU A 29 -11.11 5.23 14.38
N ARG A 30 -10.83 6.32 15.10
CA ARG A 30 -10.20 7.51 14.52
C ARG A 30 -8.76 7.26 14.02
N LYS A 31 -8.07 6.29 14.63
CA LYS A 31 -6.72 5.83 14.24
C LYS A 31 -6.76 4.74 13.16
N GLY A 32 -7.93 4.22 12.77
CA GLY A 32 -8.06 3.15 11.78
C GLY A 32 -7.76 1.73 12.28
N ILE A 33 -7.61 1.53 13.61
CA ILE A 33 -7.31 0.22 14.22
C ILE A 33 -8.54 -0.69 14.20
N VAL A 34 -9.73 -0.12 14.39
CA VAL A 34 -11.03 -0.82 14.32
C VAL A 34 -11.92 -0.09 13.34
N HIS A 35 -12.72 -0.83 12.57
CA HIS A 35 -13.69 -0.24 11.65
C HIS A 35 -15.11 -0.32 12.22
N ALA A 36 -15.81 0.81 12.22
CA ALA A 36 -17.22 0.89 12.61
C ALA A 36 -18.09 1.11 11.38
N VAL A 37 -19.08 0.24 11.18
CA VAL A 37 -20.17 0.45 10.24
C VAL A 37 -21.17 1.44 10.86
N ARG A 38 -21.55 2.47 10.13
CA ARG A 38 -22.59 3.42 10.53
C ARG A 38 -23.94 2.88 10.10
N PHE A 39 -24.77 2.49 11.06
CA PHE A 39 -26.01 1.77 10.82
C PHE A 39 -27.25 2.60 11.20
N GLY A 40 -28.28 2.55 10.36
CA GLY A 40 -29.55 3.23 10.57
C GLY A 40 -29.51 4.76 10.43
N VAL A 41 -30.67 5.39 10.57
CA VAL A 41 -30.88 6.84 10.40
C VAL A 41 -30.01 7.67 11.38
N ARG A 42 -29.86 7.18 12.61
CA ARG A 42 -29.04 7.81 13.66
C ARG A 42 -27.53 7.60 13.48
N LYS A 43 -27.11 6.79 12.49
CA LYS A 43 -25.71 6.44 12.19
C LYS A 43 -24.98 5.85 13.40
N ASP A 44 -25.65 4.94 14.09
CA ASP A 44 -25.09 4.24 15.25
C ASP A 44 -23.86 3.44 14.84
N ARG A 45 -22.86 3.39 15.73
CA ARG A 45 -21.66 2.58 15.50
C ARG A 45 -21.96 1.11 15.74
N ARG A 46 -21.67 0.31 14.73
CA ARG A 46 -21.69 -1.15 14.78
C ARG A 46 -20.32 -1.69 14.39
N TYR A 47 -19.87 -2.71 15.09
CA TYR A 47 -18.59 -3.36 14.83
C TYR A 47 -18.84 -4.81 14.43
N ARG A 48 -18.06 -5.33 13.48
CA ARG A 48 -18.15 -6.75 13.12
C ARG A 48 -17.52 -7.59 14.21
N LEU A 49 -18.28 -8.53 14.77
CA LEU A 49 -17.79 -9.40 15.86
C LEU A 49 -16.50 -10.14 15.46
N GLN A 50 -16.44 -10.63 14.22
CA GLN A 50 -15.27 -11.33 13.69
C GLN A 50 -14.01 -10.45 13.67
N GLU A 51 -14.13 -9.15 13.35
CA GLU A 51 -12.98 -8.23 13.37
C GLU A 51 -12.48 -8.00 14.80
N LEU A 52 -13.41 -7.85 15.76
CA LEU A 52 -13.04 -7.72 17.18
C LEU A 52 -12.36 -8.99 17.72
N GLN A 53 -12.86 -10.16 17.34
CA GLN A 53 -12.25 -11.45 17.70
C GLN A 53 -10.85 -11.60 17.09
N ALA A 54 -10.64 -11.18 15.85
CA ALA A 54 -9.33 -11.18 15.22
C ALA A 54 -8.33 -10.30 15.98
N LEU A 55 -8.76 -9.11 16.43
CA LEU A 55 -7.97 -8.22 17.29
C LEU A 55 -7.57 -8.89 18.62
N ILE A 56 -8.51 -9.57 19.29
CA ILE A 56 -8.23 -10.29 20.54
C ILE A 56 -7.22 -11.42 20.31
N GLN A 57 -7.31 -12.12 19.18
CA GLN A 57 -6.39 -13.20 18.81
C GLN A 57 -5.03 -12.69 18.32
N GLY A 58 -4.79 -11.38 18.27
CA GLY A 58 -3.59 -10.80 17.68
C GLY A 58 -3.47 -11.04 16.17
N LYS A 59 -4.55 -11.49 15.52
CA LYS A 59 -4.61 -11.70 14.07
C LYS A 59 -4.92 -10.37 13.42
N VAL A 60 -3.87 -9.61 13.08
CA VAL A 60 -4.04 -8.42 12.25
C VAL A 60 -4.57 -8.87 10.89
N LYS A 61 -5.65 -8.24 10.41
CA LYS A 61 -6.20 -8.56 9.10
C LYS A 61 -5.13 -8.23 8.06
N VAL A 62 -4.74 -9.24 7.28
CA VAL A 62 -3.85 -9.07 6.14
C VAL A 62 -4.67 -9.39 4.90
N GLU A 63 -5.04 -8.37 4.13
CA GLU A 63 -5.59 -8.59 2.80
C GLU A 63 -4.43 -8.80 1.82
N LYS A 64 -4.49 -9.91 1.08
CA LYS A 64 -3.46 -10.30 0.11
C LYS A 64 -4.12 -10.45 -1.25
N THR A 65 -3.58 -9.76 -2.25
CA THR A 65 -4.05 -9.85 -3.64
C THR A 65 -2.88 -10.22 -4.53
N ILE A 66 -3.08 -11.14 -5.48
CA ILE A 66 -2.09 -11.46 -6.51
C ILE A 66 -2.68 -11.06 -7.87
N TYR A 67 -1.90 -10.33 -8.65
CA TYR A 67 -2.18 -9.98 -10.04
C TYR A 67 -1.17 -10.71 -10.91
N THR A 68 -1.60 -11.33 -12.02
CA THR A 68 -0.69 -12.12 -12.88
C THR A 68 -0.87 -11.78 -14.35
N GLY A 69 0.24 -11.62 -15.06
CA GLY A 69 0.25 -11.33 -16.48
C GLY A 69 0.05 -9.84 -16.79
N SER A 70 0.33 -9.46 -18.03
CA SER A 70 0.48 -8.06 -18.43
C SER A 70 -0.82 -7.25 -18.32
N GLN A 71 -1.99 -7.88 -18.51
CA GLN A 71 -3.29 -7.20 -18.39
C GLN A 71 -3.60 -6.84 -16.94
N ASP A 72 -3.48 -7.78 -16.02
CA ASP A 72 -3.69 -7.55 -14.59
C ASP A 72 -2.67 -6.56 -14.02
N PHE A 73 -1.41 -6.68 -14.48
CA PHE A 73 -0.35 -5.75 -14.13
C PHE A 73 -0.73 -4.31 -14.53
N ARG A 74 -1.15 -4.11 -15.77
CA ARG A 74 -1.64 -2.81 -16.26
C ARG A 74 -2.86 -2.34 -15.47
N HIS A 75 -3.83 -3.21 -15.23
CA HIS A 75 -5.04 -2.89 -14.49
C HIS A 75 -4.72 -2.44 -13.05
N TYR A 76 -3.78 -3.11 -12.38
CA TYR A 76 -3.32 -2.73 -11.05
C TYR A 76 -2.76 -1.29 -11.02
N PHE A 77 -1.91 -0.92 -11.97
CA PHE A 77 -1.35 0.43 -12.01
C PHE A 77 -2.40 1.50 -12.31
N LEU A 78 -3.31 1.23 -13.25
CA LEU A 78 -4.40 2.14 -13.58
C LEU A 78 -5.37 2.34 -12.40
N THR A 79 -5.73 1.26 -11.71
CA THR A 79 -6.59 1.34 -10.51
C THR A 79 -5.88 2.03 -9.35
N THR A 80 -4.58 1.81 -9.17
CA THR A 80 -3.77 2.52 -8.17
C THR A 80 -3.73 4.02 -8.44
N LEU A 81 -3.46 4.44 -9.68
CA LEU A 81 -3.51 5.85 -10.08
C LEU A 81 -4.89 6.50 -9.89
N GLY A 82 -5.96 5.73 -10.06
CA GLY A 82 -7.34 6.20 -9.81
C GLY A 82 -7.67 6.41 -8.33
N ARG A 83 -6.93 5.76 -7.43
CA ARG A 83 -7.13 5.86 -5.97
C ARG A 83 -6.26 6.92 -5.31
N LEU A 84 -5.07 7.19 -5.86
CA LEU A 84 -4.12 8.16 -5.32
C LEU A 84 -4.60 9.60 -5.49
N LYS A 85 -4.42 10.40 -4.44
CA LYS A 85 -4.85 11.79 -4.35
C LYS A 85 -3.68 12.71 -4.02
N LYS A 86 -3.89 14.01 -4.19
CA LYS A 86 -2.93 15.04 -3.76
C LYS A 86 -2.55 14.84 -2.28
N GLY A 87 -1.25 14.80 -2.02
CA GLY A 87 -0.71 14.59 -0.68
C GLY A 87 -0.53 13.12 -0.27
N ASP A 88 -0.98 12.16 -1.08
CA ASP A 88 -0.54 10.77 -0.95
C ASP A 88 0.91 10.62 -1.45
N HIS A 89 1.51 9.46 -1.19
CA HIS A 89 2.85 9.11 -1.66
C HIS A 89 2.86 7.82 -2.48
N TYR A 90 3.87 7.74 -3.34
CA TYR A 90 4.29 6.57 -4.08
C TYR A 90 5.81 6.44 -3.89
N TRP A 91 6.24 5.57 -2.97
CA TRP A 91 7.66 5.39 -2.69
C TRP A 91 8.12 4.01 -3.15
N ALA A 92 9.20 3.94 -3.90
CA ALA A 92 9.63 2.71 -4.54
C ALA A 92 11.07 2.34 -4.19
N PHE A 93 11.29 1.06 -3.94
CA PHE A 93 12.60 0.44 -4.11
C PHE A 93 12.69 -0.07 -5.55
N ALA A 94 13.29 0.73 -6.41
CA ALA A 94 13.36 0.47 -7.85
C ALA A 94 14.38 -0.64 -8.16
N PHE A 95 14.05 -1.45 -9.17
CA PHE A 95 14.91 -2.47 -9.77
C PHE A 95 15.14 -2.10 -11.24
N ASN A 96 16.06 -2.80 -11.90
CA ASN A 96 16.38 -2.55 -13.31
C ASN A 96 15.69 -3.50 -14.31
N THR A 97 15.17 -4.66 -13.87
CA THR A 97 14.67 -5.70 -14.78
C THR A 97 13.42 -5.31 -15.57
N GLU A 98 12.66 -4.32 -15.09
CA GLU A 98 11.50 -3.72 -15.79
C GLU A 98 11.91 -3.08 -17.13
N TYR A 99 13.19 -2.76 -17.29
CA TYR A 99 13.71 -2.15 -18.51
C TYR A 99 13.97 -3.14 -19.63
N PHE A 100 13.95 -4.45 -19.37
CA PHE A 100 14.06 -5.46 -20.43
C PHE A 100 12.78 -5.59 -21.24
N ASP A 101 11.61 -5.38 -20.62
CA ASP A 101 10.32 -5.33 -21.33
C ASP A 101 9.94 -3.88 -21.65
N SER A 102 10.02 -3.53 -22.93
CA SER A 102 9.71 -2.18 -23.40
C SER A 102 8.27 -1.71 -23.10
N SER A 103 7.31 -2.65 -22.98
CA SER A 103 5.90 -2.35 -22.70
C SER A 103 5.70 -1.98 -21.23
N ILE A 104 6.32 -2.73 -20.32
CA ILE A 104 6.31 -2.47 -18.87
C ILE A 104 7.03 -1.17 -18.56
N ARG A 105 8.22 -0.97 -19.13
CA ARG A 105 8.95 0.30 -18.99
C ARG A 105 8.10 1.50 -19.38
N ARG A 106 7.38 1.40 -20.49
CA ARG A 106 6.51 2.48 -20.99
C ARG A 106 5.31 2.70 -20.08
N LEU A 107 4.73 1.63 -19.54
CA LEU A 107 3.66 1.69 -18.54
C LEU A 107 4.12 2.42 -17.27
N LEU A 108 5.24 2.02 -16.68
CA LEU A 108 5.74 2.62 -15.45
C LEU A 108 6.14 4.09 -15.66
N ALA A 109 6.77 4.42 -16.79
CA ALA A 109 7.05 5.80 -17.16
C ALA A 109 5.76 6.66 -17.24
N ASP A 110 4.67 6.13 -17.80
CA ASP A 110 3.37 6.81 -17.81
C ASP A 110 2.79 6.95 -16.40
N VAL A 111 2.89 5.91 -15.57
CA VAL A 111 2.47 5.96 -14.16
C VAL A 111 3.13 7.13 -13.44
N HIS A 112 4.46 7.25 -13.52
CA HIS A 112 5.17 8.33 -12.83
C HIS A 112 4.82 9.73 -13.39
N LYS A 113 4.58 9.87 -14.69
CA LYS A 113 4.05 11.13 -15.27
C LYS A 113 2.66 11.46 -14.74
N GLN A 114 1.82 10.45 -14.53
CA GLN A 114 0.46 10.60 -14.01
C GLN A 114 0.43 10.92 -12.51
N LEU A 115 1.41 10.44 -11.73
CA LEU A 115 1.62 10.82 -10.33
C LEU A 115 1.95 12.31 -10.21
N ALA A 116 2.83 12.83 -11.08
CA ALA A 116 3.18 14.24 -11.14
C ALA A 116 1.94 15.13 -11.34
N LYS A 117 1.09 14.80 -12.31
CA LYS A 117 -0.17 15.51 -12.58
C LYS A 117 -1.13 15.53 -11.40
N ARG A 118 -1.06 14.51 -10.53
CA ARG A 118 -1.92 14.35 -9.35
C ARG A 118 -1.33 14.99 -8.09
N ASN A 119 -0.13 15.56 -8.15
CA ASN A 119 0.62 16.05 -6.98
C ASN A 119 0.76 14.95 -5.90
N VAL A 120 1.08 13.74 -6.35
CA VAL A 120 1.47 12.63 -5.47
C VAL A 120 2.98 12.72 -5.27
N GLU A 121 3.41 12.55 -4.03
CA GLU A 121 4.83 12.53 -3.71
C GLU A 121 5.48 11.27 -4.27
N ASP A 122 6.44 11.43 -5.17
CA ASP A 122 7.07 10.34 -5.90
C ASP A 122 8.56 10.26 -5.57
N ARG A 123 8.96 9.15 -4.94
CA ARG A 123 10.36 8.93 -4.51
C ARG A 123 10.78 7.52 -4.87
N ALA A 124 11.98 7.34 -5.39
CA ALA A 124 12.55 6.01 -5.60
C ALA A 124 14.00 5.91 -5.11
N LEU A 125 14.26 4.86 -4.34
CA LEU A 125 15.60 4.40 -3.98
C LEU A 125 16.03 3.33 -4.98
N CYS A 126 17.28 3.39 -5.41
CA CYS A 126 17.87 2.36 -6.24
C CYS A 126 19.33 2.10 -5.88
N ARG A 127 19.84 0.94 -6.29
CA ARG A 127 21.27 0.63 -6.15
C ARG A 127 22.11 1.58 -7.00
N LYS A 128 23.28 1.96 -6.50
CA LYS A 128 24.22 2.86 -7.21
C LYS A 128 24.54 2.41 -8.63
N GLU A 129 24.73 1.11 -8.85
CA GLU A 129 24.96 0.50 -10.17
C GLU A 129 23.82 0.73 -11.17
N ASN A 130 22.58 0.87 -10.70
CA ASN A 130 21.40 1.04 -11.54
C ASN A 130 20.98 2.52 -11.70
N PHE A 131 21.59 3.43 -10.94
CA PHE A 131 21.14 4.83 -10.86
C PHE A 131 21.14 5.52 -12.22
N GLN A 132 22.21 5.39 -13.00
CA GLN A 132 22.31 6.05 -14.31
C GLN A 132 21.21 5.59 -15.29
N ILE A 133 20.90 4.29 -15.30
CA ILE A 133 19.88 3.70 -16.18
C ILE A 133 18.48 4.20 -15.77
N ILE A 134 18.19 4.20 -14.47
CA ILE A 134 16.91 4.67 -13.91
C ILE A 134 16.74 6.16 -14.16
N GLN A 135 17.78 6.96 -13.88
CA GLN A 135 17.78 8.40 -14.12
C GLN A 135 17.50 8.73 -15.59
N LYS A 136 18.15 8.04 -16.53
CA LYS A 136 17.90 8.20 -17.96
C LYS A 136 16.47 7.81 -18.34
N THR A 137 15.93 6.76 -17.74
CA THR A 137 14.55 6.30 -18.03
C THR A 137 13.50 7.33 -17.63
N TYR A 138 13.72 8.03 -16.51
CA TYR A 138 12.78 9.01 -15.99
C TYR A 138 13.24 10.47 -16.18
N GLN A 139 14.20 10.72 -17.09
CA GLN A 139 14.76 12.05 -17.32
C GLN A 139 13.71 13.11 -17.69
N ASP A 140 12.62 12.69 -18.35
CA ASP A 140 11.51 13.58 -18.76
C ASP A 140 10.47 13.78 -17.64
N ASN A 141 10.71 13.26 -16.44
CA ASN A 141 9.84 13.41 -15.29
C ASN A 141 10.56 14.12 -14.15
N ALA A 142 10.38 15.43 -14.05
CA ALA A 142 10.98 16.23 -12.98
C ALA A 142 10.37 15.99 -11.59
N ASN A 143 9.22 15.31 -11.48
CA ASN A 143 8.54 15.11 -10.20
C ASN A 143 9.12 13.94 -9.39
N ILE A 144 9.63 12.90 -10.06
CA ILE A 144 10.20 11.75 -9.36
C ILE A 144 11.55 12.15 -8.75
N LYS A 145 11.66 11.95 -7.43
CA LYS A 145 12.93 12.13 -6.73
C LYS A 145 13.65 10.79 -6.70
N LEU A 146 14.84 10.73 -7.29
CA LEU A 146 15.66 9.53 -7.33
C LEU A 146 16.84 9.67 -6.36
N LYS A 147 17.14 8.61 -5.62
CA LYS A 147 18.34 8.55 -4.77
C LYS A 147 19.00 7.19 -4.91
N ALA A 148 20.32 7.22 -5.11
CA ALA A 148 21.14 6.03 -5.14
C ALA A 148 21.61 5.66 -3.72
N VAL A 149 21.67 4.37 -3.41
CA VAL A 149 22.26 3.84 -2.17
C VAL A 149 23.41 2.88 -2.48
N ALA A 150 24.41 2.87 -1.60
CA ALA A 150 25.61 2.06 -1.76
C ALA A 150 25.46 0.61 -1.27
N HIS A 151 24.53 0.37 -0.35
CA HIS A 151 24.25 -0.95 0.22
C HIS A 151 23.15 -1.66 -0.56
N ASP A 152 23.10 -2.98 -0.40
CA ASP A 152 21.99 -3.77 -0.91
C ASP A 152 20.68 -3.34 -0.26
N ILE A 153 19.68 -3.19 -1.12
CA ILE A 153 18.29 -2.92 -0.75
C ILE A 153 17.40 -3.98 -1.36
N PRO A 154 16.22 -4.22 -0.77
CA PRO A 154 15.16 -4.90 -1.49
C PRO A 154 14.84 -4.11 -2.77
N THR A 155 14.27 -4.76 -3.76
CA THR A 155 13.92 -4.12 -5.03
C THR A 155 12.59 -4.64 -5.52
N GLY A 156 11.89 -3.88 -6.36
CA GLY A 156 10.55 -4.25 -6.83
C GLY A 156 9.52 -4.08 -5.74
N ILE A 157 9.66 -3.08 -4.89
CA ILE A 157 8.70 -2.80 -3.82
C ILE A 157 8.17 -1.39 -4.00
N VAL A 158 6.86 -1.24 -3.90
CA VAL A 158 6.17 0.06 -3.88
C VAL A 158 5.40 0.16 -2.57
N ILE A 159 5.60 1.28 -1.89
CA ILE A 159 4.97 1.63 -0.62
C ILE A 159 3.94 2.72 -0.92
N LEU A 160 2.69 2.41 -0.59
CA LEU A 160 1.56 3.31 -0.68
C LEU A 160 0.98 3.48 0.73
N LYS A 161 0.15 4.51 0.90
CA LYS A 161 -0.46 4.87 2.19
C LYS A 161 -1.13 3.70 2.93
N ASP A 162 -1.77 2.78 2.21
CA ASP A 162 -2.59 1.71 2.77
C ASP A 162 -2.06 0.30 2.45
N ARG A 163 -0.96 0.19 1.69
CA ARG A 163 -0.45 -1.10 1.21
C ARG A 163 1.00 -1.07 0.76
N VAL A 164 1.62 -2.23 0.80
CA VAL A 164 2.92 -2.50 0.17
C VAL A 164 2.72 -3.49 -0.96
N THR A 165 3.31 -3.22 -2.12
CA THR A 165 3.20 -4.10 -3.28
C THR A 165 4.55 -4.51 -3.82
N PHE A 166 4.69 -5.79 -4.11
CA PHE A 166 5.89 -6.44 -4.61
C PHE A 166 5.69 -6.74 -6.09
N LEU A 167 6.55 -6.18 -6.93
CA LEU A 167 6.62 -6.42 -8.35
C LEU A 167 7.57 -7.60 -8.56
N LEU A 168 6.99 -8.75 -8.90
CA LEU A 168 7.68 -10.01 -9.04
C LEU A 168 7.91 -10.30 -10.53
N TRP A 169 9.16 -10.59 -10.87
CA TRP A 169 9.59 -10.87 -12.24
C TRP A 169 9.79 -12.35 -12.45
N GLY A 170 9.28 -12.84 -13.58
CA GLY A 170 9.36 -14.24 -14.02
C GLY A 170 8.90 -14.33 -15.48
N SER A 171 8.66 -15.55 -15.96
CA SER A 171 8.07 -15.78 -17.29
C SER A 171 6.71 -15.09 -17.45
N VAL A 172 6.01 -14.90 -16.33
CA VAL A 172 4.78 -14.11 -16.22
C VAL A 172 5.01 -13.08 -15.11
N PRO A 173 4.89 -11.76 -15.39
CA PRO A 173 5.02 -10.74 -14.36
C PRO A 173 3.87 -10.86 -13.37
N ALA A 174 4.15 -10.64 -12.09
CA ALA A 174 3.15 -10.68 -11.04
C ALA A 174 3.28 -9.51 -10.07
N ILE A 175 2.16 -9.14 -9.44
CA ILE A 175 2.13 -8.18 -8.35
C ILE A 175 1.53 -8.86 -7.15
N PHE A 176 2.26 -8.86 -6.04
CA PHE A 176 1.75 -9.29 -4.75
C PHE A 176 1.48 -8.06 -3.89
N GLU A 177 0.22 -7.85 -3.52
CA GLU A 177 -0.22 -6.73 -2.69
C GLU A 177 -0.49 -7.20 -1.27
N ILE A 178 0.02 -6.46 -0.29
CA ILE A 178 -0.29 -6.63 1.13
C ILE A 178 -0.91 -5.34 1.66
N LYS A 179 -2.16 -5.42 2.14
CA LYS A 179 -2.77 -4.35 2.92
C LYS A 179 -2.70 -4.67 4.41
N ASN A 180 -1.80 -3.99 5.09
CA ASN A 180 -1.59 -4.12 6.52
C ASN A 180 -0.80 -2.88 7.03
N SER A 181 -1.31 -2.20 8.05
CA SER A 181 -0.70 -0.97 8.57
C SER A 181 0.71 -1.19 9.12
N ASP A 182 0.96 -2.32 9.76
CA ASP A 182 2.26 -2.60 10.40
C ASP A 182 3.33 -2.87 9.33
N VAL A 183 2.96 -3.60 8.27
CA VAL A 183 3.81 -3.81 7.09
C VAL A 183 4.11 -2.48 6.39
N VAL A 184 3.09 -1.63 6.19
CA VAL A 184 3.28 -0.30 5.59
C VAL A 184 4.23 0.55 6.44
N GLU A 185 4.01 0.63 7.75
CA GLU A 185 4.84 1.41 8.66
C GLU A 185 6.29 0.91 8.67
N MET A 186 6.50 -0.41 8.73
CA MET A 186 7.84 -1.02 8.68
C MET A 186 8.60 -0.61 7.41
N TYR A 187 7.99 -0.77 6.23
CA TYR A 187 8.64 -0.40 4.97
C TYR A 187 8.83 1.10 4.83
N HIS A 188 7.90 1.90 5.34
CA HIS A 188 7.97 3.35 5.31
C HIS A 188 9.10 3.89 6.20
N GLN A 189 9.30 3.33 7.41
CA GLN A 189 10.43 3.67 8.27
C GLN A 189 11.75 3.27 7.63
N TYR A 190 11.84 2.03 7.13
CA TYR A 190 13.04 1.55 6.46
C TYR A 190 13.40 2.40 5.22
N PHE A 191 12.40 2.78 4.42
CA PHE A 191 12.62 3.71 3.30
C PHE A 191 13.16 5.06 3.78
N LYS A 192 12.58 5.64 4.85
CA LYS A 192 12.99 6.95 5.38
C LYS A 192 14.41 6.96 5.93
N GLU A 193 14.82 5.89 6.60
CA GLU A 193 16.20 5.74 7.12
C GLU A 193 17.20 5.83 5.97
N LEU A 194 17.00 5.00 4.92
CA LEU A 194 17.83 5.01 3.71
C LEU A 194 17.71 6.32 2.91
N TRP A 195 16.53 6.95 2.92
CA TRP A 195 16.33 8.24 2.26
C TRP A 195 17.08 9.38 2.96
N SER A 196 17.34 9.26 4.26
CA SER A 196 17.97 10.30 5.07
C SER A 196 19.48 10.13 5.24
N SER A 197 20.01 8.90 5.06
CA SER A 197 21.45 8.57 5.12
C SER A 197 22.25 9.15 3.96
#